data_AF-A0A452YIG8-F1
#
_entry.id   AF-A0A452YIG8-F1
#
_cell.length_a   1.000
_cell.length_b   1.000
_cell.length_c   1.000
_cell.angle_alpha   90.00
_cell.angle_beta   90.00
_cell.angle_gamma   90.00
#
_symmetry.space_group_name_H-M   'P 1'
#
loop_
_entity.id
_entity.type
_entity.pdbx_description
1 polymer ?
#
loop_
_entity_poly.entity_id
_entity_poly.type
_entity_poly.pdbx_seq_one_letter_code
_entity_poly.pdbx_strand_id
1 'polypeptide(L)'
;QKRAPLSEVKDVETITIKDAIELLQYPKILGKHPDDEHRVLMTHSKAGFSIRHRGTLAPVPKTQDPKKITLEHALKFLTGKNAKHNGRPKGKTNKNAEPIEWH
;
A
#
# COMPACT_ATOMS: atom_id res chain seq x y z
N GLN A 1 19.74 2.73 -6.45
CA GLN A 1 19.33 4.11 -6.11
C GLN A 1 17.94 4.07 -5.49
N LYS A 2 17.73 4.66 -4.31
CA LYS A 2 16.41 4.80 -3.70
C LYS A 2 15.77 6.11 -4.18
N ARG A 3 14.51 6.08 -4.60
CA ARG A 3 13.79 7.22 -5.16
C ARG A 3 12.50 7.44 -4.37
N ALA A 4 12.10 8.68 -4.19
CA ALA A 4 10.84 9.05 -3.57
C ALA A 4 10.15 10.17 -4.38
N PRO A 5 8.83 10.12 -4.56
CA PRO A 5 8.11 11.20 -5.23
C PRO A 5 7.97 12.40 -4.30
N LEU A 6 7.97 13.60 -4.87
CA LEU A 6 7.86 14.87 -4.15
C LEU A 6 6.44 15.45 -4.30
N SER A 7 5.43 14.71 -3.85
CA SER A 7 4.03 15.07 -4.15
C SER A 7 3.43 16.16 -3.26
N GLU A 8 4.00 16.39 -2.09
CA GLU A 8 3.52 17.40 -1.13
C GLU A 8 4.22 18.75 -1.28
N VAL A 9 5.46 18.75 -1.79
CA VAL A 9 6.23 19.98 -1.97
C VAL A 9 5.92 20.57 -3.36
N LYS A 10 5.44 21.81 -3.37
CA LYS A 10 5.13 22.55 -4.61
C LYS A 10 6.37 23.20 -5.23
N ASP A 11 7.31 23.65 -4.40
CA ASP A 11 8.49 24.41 -4.81
C ASP A 11 9.79 23.71 -4.38
N VAL A 12 10.66 23.44 -5.34
CA VAL A 12 11.91 22.68 -5.13
C VAL A 12 12.84 23.37 -4.13
N GLU A 13 12.84 24.69 -4.06
CA GLU A 13 13.73 25.47 -3.18
C GLU A 13 13.36 25.37 -1.70
N THR A 14 12.14 24.94 -1.39
CA THR A 14 11.64 24.83 0.00
C THR A 14 12.04 23.51 0.66
N ILE A 15 12.54 22.55 -0.11
CA ILE A 15 12.86 21.21 0.42
C ILE A 15 14.12 21.26 1.29
N THR A 16 14.00 20.83 2.54
CA THR A 16 15.18 20.67 3.39
C THR A 16 15.78 19.28 3.26
N ILE A 17 17.05 19.14 3.63
CA ILE A 17 17.74 17.83 3.68
C ILE A 17 16.98 16.87 4.62
N LYS A 18 16.40 17.38 5.70
CA LYS A 18 15.61 16.57 6.65
C LYS A 18 14.38 15.98 5.98
N ASP A 19 13.63 16.79 5.23
CA ASP A 19 12.45 16.33 4.50
C ASP A 19 12.79 15.30 3.42
N ALA A 20 13.92 15.50 2.72
CA ALA A 20 14.41 14.55 1.74
C ALA A 20 14.73 13.17 2.36
N ILE A 21 15.40 13.16 3.52
CA ILE A 21 15.69 11.92 4.26
C ILE A 21 14.38 11.24 4.71
N GLU A 22 13.41 12.02 5.18
CA GLU A 22 12.10 11.49 5.59
C GLU A 22 11.33 10.84 4.44
N LEU A 23 11.30 11.47 3.26
CA LEU A 23 10.65 10.90 2.09
C LEU A 23 11.37 9.65 1.58
N LEU A 24 12.70 9.66 1.62
CA LEU A 24 13.53 8.52 1.25
C LEU A 24 13.37 7.33 2.17
N GLN A 25 12.73 7.43 3.34
CA GLN A 25 12.49 6.24 4.18
C GLN A 25 11.48 5.28 3.53
N TYR A 26 10.55 5.79 2.71
CA TYR A 26 9.48 5.00 2.12
C TYR A 26 9.94 4.20 0.88
N PRO A 27 9.37 3.01 0.61
CA PRO A 27 8.35 2.32 1.39
C PRO A 27 8.88 1.78 2.73
N LYS A 28 8.12 2.01 3.81
CA LYS A 28 8.46 1.62 5.19
C LYS A 28 7.68 0.36 5.58
N ILE A 29 8.35 -0.61 6.21
CA ILE A 29 7.69 -1.82 6.74
C ILE A 29 7.09 -1.48 8.11
N LEU A 30 5.78 -1.72 8.27
CA LEU A 30 5.09 -1.54 9.56
C LEU A 30 5.03 -2.83 10.37
N GLY A 31 5.05 -3.99 9.70
CA GLY A 31 5.01 -5.30 10.33
C GLY A 31 4.57 -6.40 9.37
N LYS A 32 4.23 -7.56 9.92
CA LYS A 32 3.60 -8.68 9.20
C LYS A 32 2.11 -8.70 9.49
N HIS A 33 1.30 -9.07 8.51
CA HIS A 33 -0.13 -9.30 8.70
C HIS A 33 -0.34 -10.58 9.53
N PRO A 34 -1.27 -10.61 10.51
CA PRO A 34 -1.48 -11.78 11.36
C PRO A 34 -1.96 -13.01 10.57
N ASP A 35 -2.84 -12.83 9.57
CA ASP A 35 -3.44 -13.96 8.85
C ASP A 35 -2.52 -14.66 7.83
N ASP A 36 -1.60 -13.92 7.20
CA ASP A 36 -0.80 -14.44 6.08
C ASP A 36 0.71 -14.20 6.20
N GLU A 37 1.14 -13.60 7.30
CA GLU A 37 2.52 -13.23 7.62
C GLU A 37 3.23 -12.33 6.60
N HIS A 38 2.54 -11.85 5.56
CA HIS A 38 3.14 -10.98 4.57
C HIS A 38 3.30 -9.56 5.11
N ARG A 39 4.29 -8.86 4.56
CA ARG A 39 4.65 -7.52 5.01
C ARG A 39 3.54 -6.53 4.69
N VAL A 40 3.16 -5.75 5.70
CA VAL A 40 2.36 -4.55 5.58
C VAL A 40 3.31 -3.36 5.42
N LEU A 41 3.16 -2.65 4.31
CA LEU A 41 4.03 -1.55 3.91
C LEU A 41 3.27 -0.23 3.94
N MET A 42 3.90 0.82 4.41
CA MET A 42 3.46 2.19 4.17
C MET A 42 4.23 2.76 2.98
N THR A 43 3.51 3.31 2.01
CA THR A 43 4.06 3.78 0.74
C THR A 43 3.65 5.23 0.49
N HIS A 44 4.52 5.99 -0.17
CA HIS A 44 4.28 7.38 -0.55
C HIS A 44 4.09 7.46 -2.07
N SER A 45 3.03 8.13 -2.51
CA SER A 45 2.64 8.24 -3.93
C SER A 45 2.13 9.63 -4.27
N LYS A 46 1.84 9.90 -5.54
CA LYS A 46 1.22 11.17 -5.98
C LYS A 46 -0.13 11.46 -5.28
N ALA A 47 -0.86 10.41 -4.91
CA ALA A 47 -2.14 10.55 -4.21
C ALA A 47 -1.97 10.83 -2.70
N GLY A 48 -0.76 10.68 -2.16
CA GLY A 48 -0.44 10.71 -0.74
C GLY A 48 0.02 9.35 -0.21
N PHE A 49 -0.03 9.21 1.12
CA PHE A 49 0.34 8.00 1.84
C PHE A 49 -0.72 6.90 1.72
N SER A 50 -0.26 5.67 1.60
CA SER A 50 -1.14 4.51 1.52
C SER A 50 -0.49 3.27 2.12
N ILE A 51 -1.34 2.39 2.66
CA ILE A 51 -0.96 1.10 3.18
C ILE A 51 -1.10 0.08 2.06
N ARG A 52 -0.02 -0.65 1.80
CA ARG A 52 0.05 -1.72 0.81
C ARG A 52 0.27 -3.05 1.51
N HIS A 53 -0.56 -4.02 1.17
CA HIS A 53 -0.39 -5.42 1.55
C HIS A 53 -0.75 -6.30 0.36
N ARG A 54 0.20 -7.09 -0.13
CA ARG A 54 0.08 -7.88 -1.38
C ARG A 54 -0.45 -7.03 -2.55
N GLY A 55 -1.66 -7.35 -3.03
CA GLY A 55 -2.38 -6.62 -4.08
C GLY A 55 -3.30 -5.51 -3.56
N THR A 56 -3.54 -5.44 -2.25
CA THR A 56 -4.44 -4.47 -1.63
C THR A 56 -3.71 -3.16 -1.32
N LEU A 57 -4.35 -2.05 -1.67
CA LEU A 57 -3.89 -0.69 -1.41
C LEU A 57 -4.99 0.09 -0.71
N ALA A 58 -4.73 0.57 0.51
CA ALA A 58 -5.65 1.40 1.27
C ALA A 58 -5.08 2.82 1.44
N PRO A 59 -5.77 3.87 0.98
CA PRO A 59 -5.31 5.25 1.16
C PRO A 59 -5.41 5.67 2.63
N VAL A 60 -4.40 6.39 3.11
CA VAL A 60 -4.41 7.04 4.42
C VAL A 60 -5.07 8.42 4.28
N PRO A 61 -6.05 8.77 5.13
CA PRO A 61 -6.63 10.12 5.13
C PRO A 61 -5.59 11.20 5.40
N LYS A 62 -5.65 12.32 4.67
CA LYS A 62 -4.72 13.46 4.83
C LYS A 62 -4.79 14.11 6.23
N THR A 63 -5.85 13.87 6.99
CA THR A 63 -6.02 14.33 8.37
C THR A 63 -5.19 13.55 9.37
N GLN A 64 -4.63 12.38 9.01
CA GLN A 64 -3.81 11.59 9.91
C GLN A 64 -2.33 11.73 9.62
N ASP A 65 -1.53 11.83 10.68
CA ASP A 65 -0.08 11.86 10.59
C ASP A 65 0.46 10.48 10.16
N PRO A 66 1.13 10.37 9.00
CA PRO A 66 1.67 9.08 8.55
C PRO A 66 2.70 8.50 9.53
N LYS A 67 3.41 9.36 10.28
CA LYS A 67 4.40 8.92 11.28
C LYS A 67 3.79 8.18 12.48
N LYS A 68 2.52 8.44 12.80
CA LYS A 68 1.80 7.83 13.94
C LYS A 68 1.06 6.55 13.56
N ILE A 69 1.10 6.15 12.30
CA ILE A 69 0.40 4.95 11.83
C ILE A 69 1.17 3.71 12.26
N THR A 70 0.53 2.92 13.11
CA THR A 70 1.00 1.63 13.59
C THR A 70 0.44 0.50 12.71
N LEU A 71 0.91 -0.73 12.94
CA LEU A 71 0.40 -1.91 12.26
C LEU A 71 -1.12 -2.08 12.45
N GLU A 72 -1.64 -1.86 13.66
CA GLU A 72 -3.07 -1.99 13.95
C GLU A 72 -3.94 -1.01 13.13
N HIS A 73 -3.51 0.25 13.05
CA HIS A 73 -4.17 1.24 12.18
C HIS A 73 -4.10 0.82 10.72
N ALA A 74 -2.95 0.30 10.28
CA ALA A 74 -2.75 -0.17 8.91
C ALA A 74 -3.70 -1.33 8.55
N LEU A 75 -3.91 -2.29 9.45
CA LEU A 75 -4.87 -3.39 9.28
C LEU A 75 -6.30 -2.85 9.15
N LYS A 76 -6.69 -1.88 10.00
CA LYS A 76 -8.01 -1.22 9.91
C LYS A 76 -8.23 -0.53 8.56
N PHE A 77 -7.19 0.07 7.98
CA PHE A 77 -7.29 0.67 6.65
C PHE A 77 -7.45 -0.38 5.55
N LEU A 78 -6.74 -1.51 5.65
CA LEU A 78 -6.83 -2.60 4.68
C LEU A 78 -8.20 -3.28 4.67
N THR A 79 -8.89 -3.36 5.81
CA THR A 79 -10.26 -3.88 5.91
C THR A 79 -11.33 -2.83 5.59
N GLY A 80 -10.93 -1.57 5.38
CA GLY A 80 -11.85 -0.47 5.15
C GLY A 80 -12.44 -0.45 3.73
N LYS A 81 -13.55 0.28 3.56
CA LYS A 81 -14.26 0.43 2.27
C LYS A 81 -13.42 1.06 1.15
N ASN A 82 -12.39 1.82 1.53
CA ASN A 82 -11.51 2.53 0.59
C ASN A 82 -10.34 1.66 0.11
N ALA A 83 -10.19 0.45 0.63
CA ALA A 83 -9.18 -0.49 0.19
C ALA A 83 -9.47 -0.95 -1.24
N LYS A 84 -8.50 -0.77 -2.12
CA LYS A 84 -8.57 -1.18 -3.53
C LYS A 84 -7.71 -2.41 -3.73
N HIS A 85 -8.26 -3.43 -4.38
CA HIS A 85 -7.50 -4.61 -4.75
C HIS A 85 -6.99 -4.46 -6.18
N ASN A 86 -5.68 -4.37 -6.33
CA ASN A 86 -5.02 -4.33 -7.63
C ASN A 86 -4.67 -5.75 -8.07
N GLY A 87 -5.15 -6.13 -9.26
CA GLY A 87 -4.87 -7.43 -9.86
C GLY A 87 -6.09 -8.01 -10.56
N ARG A 88 -5.87 -9.03 -11.38
CA ARG A 88 -6.97 -9.79 -12.00
C ARG A 88 -7.79 -10.42 -10.86
N PRO A 89 -9.10 -10.18 -10.77
CA PRO A 89 -9.94 -10.91 -9.82
C PRO A 89 -9.72 -12.40 -10.06
N LYS A 90 -9.50 -13.19 -9.00
CA LYS A 90 -9.44 -14.65 -9.16
C LYS A 90 -10.75 -15.06 -9.82
N GLY A 91 -10.67 -15.50 -11.08
CA GLY A 91 -11.82 -16.01 -11.81
C GLY A 91 -12.44 -17.12 -10.97
N LYS A 92 -13.77 -17.13 -10.85
CA LYS A 92 -14.47 -18.25 -10.23
C LYS A 92 -14.12 -19.49 -11.07
N THR A 93 -13.20 -20.32 -10.59
CA THR A 93 -12.97 -21.64 -11.18
C THR A 93 -14.24 -22.44 -10.93
N ASN A 94 -15.04 -22.64 -11.98
CA ASN A 94 -16.22 -23.49 -11.91
C ASN A 94 -15.72 -24.91 -11.64
N LYS A 95 -15.98 -25.44 -10.43
CA LYS A 95 -15.54 -26.79 -10.04
C LYS A 95 -16.32 -27.92 -10.75
N ASN A 96 -17.25 -27.55 -11.63
CA ASN A 96 -18.13 -28.47 -12.36
C ASN A 96 -17.83 -28.49 -13.87
N ALA A 97 -16.65 -28.09 -14.31
CA ALA A 97 -16.26 -28.26 -15.71
C ALA A 97 -15.86 -29.73 -15.93
N GLU A 98 -16.70 -30.47 -16.66
CA GLU A 98 -16.41 -31.84 -17.08
C GLU A 98 -15.11 -31.88 -17.91
N PRO A 99 -14.26 -32.91 -17.75
CA PRO A 99 -13.03 -33.03 -18.52
C PRO A 99 -13.35 -33.11 -20.02
N ILE A 100 -12.78 -32.21 -20.80
CA ILE A 100 -12.89 -32.24 -22.25
C ILE A 100 -11.96 -33.37 -22.72
N GLU A 101 -12.52 -34.53 -23.07
CA GLU A 101 -11.78 -35.59 -23.74
C GLU A 101 -11.48 -35.19 -25.18
N TRP A 102 -10.19 -35.06 -25.50
CA TRP A 102 -9.71 -34.89 -26.86
C TRP A 102 -9.49 -36.27 -27.47
N HIS A 103 -10.29 -36.65 -28.47
CA HIS A 103 -10.04 -37.80 -29.35
C HIS A 103 -9.09 -37.40 -30.48
#